data_AF-A0A6C0JCM2-F1
#
_entry.id   AF-A0A6C0JCM2-F1
#
_cell.length_a   1.000
_cell.length_b   1.000
_cell.length_c   1.000
_cell.angle_alpha   90.00
_cell.angle_beta   90.00
_cell.angle_gamma   90.00
#
_symmetry.space_group_name_H-M   'P 1'
#
loop_
_entity.id
_entity.type
_entity.pdbx_description
1 polymer ?
#
loop_
_entity_poly.entity_id
_entity_poly.type
_entity_poly.pdbx_seq_one_letter_code
_entity_poly.pdbx_strand_id
1 'polypeptide(L)'
;MEKLDYLMLMFMVIGISIIFQNKKREKLKHLLFSKVWIVNMIGIIIFILYELIIQPYFIKDNLTNEEKKNRDDLKTAIVGGLFAHLIAIMAELKMTIAPFWITFIAIYFYNSG
;
A
#
# COMPACT_ATOMS: atom_id res chain seq x y z
N MET A 1 14.88 -9.35 0.84
CA MET A 1 13.70 -10.19 1.15
C MET A 1 12.97 -9.75 2.42
N GLU A 2 13.63 -9.15 3.42
CA GLU A 2 13.00 -8.85 4.73
C GLU A 2 11.94 -7.72 4.75
N LYS A 3 12.09 -6.70 3.89
CA LYS A 3 11.27 -5.48 3.91
C LYS A 3 9.78 -5.73 3.59
N LEU A 4 9.51 -6.55 2.57
CA LEU A 4 8.13 -6.85 2.13
C LEU A 4 7.38 -7.69 3.18
N ASP A 5 8.07 -8.59 3.86
CA ASP A 5 7.48 -9.48 4.85
C ASP A 5 6.98 -8.72 6.09
N TYR A 6 7.74 -7.73 6.58
CA TYR A 6 7.28 -6.84 7.65
C TYR A 6 6.07 -6.00 7.23
N LEU A 7 6.03 -5.57 5.97
CA LEU A 7 4.87 -4.87 5.42
C LEU A 7 3.65 -5.79 5.44
N MET A 8 3.76 -7.00 4.90
CA MET A 8 2.67 -7.99 4.88
C MET A 8 2.20 -8.37 6.29
N LEU A 9 3.13 -8.57 7.23
CA LEU A 9 2.80 -8.83 8.64
C LEU A 9 2.00 -7.68 9.25
N MET A 10 2.41 -6.44 9.00
CA MET A 10 1.73 -5.25 9.49
C MET A 10 0.31 -5.15 8.92
N PHE A 11 0.16 -5.32 7.61
CA PHE A 11 -1.15 -5.38 6.93
C PHE A 11 -2.05 -6.48 7.54
N MET A 12 -1.48 -7.64 7.86
CA MET A 12 -2.18 -8.74 8.49
C MET A 12 -2.64 -8.40 9.91
N VAL A 13 -1.77 -7.89 10.78
CA VAL A 13 -2.11 -7.51 12.17
C VAL A 13 -3.20 -6.44 12.19
N ILE A 14 -3.10 -5.44 11.32
CA ILE A 14 -4.09 -4.38 11.17
C ILE A 14 -5.43 -4.96 10.72
N GLY A 15 -5.43 -5.77 9.66
CA GLY A 15 -6.64 -6.40 9.14
C GLY A 15 -7.35 -7.21 10.21
N ILE A 16 -6.60 -8.02 10.96
CA ILE A 16 -7.10 -8.81 12.09
C ILE A 16 -7.71 -7.89 13.17
N SER A 17 -7.02 -6.81 13.55
CA SER A 17 -7.51 -5.87 14.57
C SER A 17 -8.83 -5.18 14.19
N ILE A 18 -9.07 -4.97 12.89
CA ILE A 18 -10.31 -4.40 12.37
C ILE A 18 -11.44 -5.44 12.37
N ILE A 19 -11.14 -6.70 12.05
CA ILE A 19 -12.12 -7.81 12.05
C ILE A 19 -12.72 -8.02 13.44
N PHE A 20 -11.93 -7.92 14.51
CA PHE A 20 -12.41 -8.07 15.89
C PHE A 20 -13.31 -6.90 16.36
N GLN A 21 -13.46 -5.83 15.59
CA GLN A 21 -14.26 -4.66 15.96
C GLN A 21 -15.48 -4.54 15.02
N ASN A 22 -16.59 -5.21 15.38
CA ASN A 22 -17.81 -5.29 14.55
C ASN A 22 -18.29 -3.93 14.00
N LYS A 23 -18.28 -2.86 14.81
CA LYS A 23 -18.65 -1.50 14.37
C LYS A 23 -17.72 -0.94 13.29
N LYS A 24 -16.42 -1.25 13.37
CA LYS A 24 -15.42 -0.83 12.38
C LYS A 24 -15.47 -1.67 11.12
N ARG A 25 -15.84 -2.95 11.23
CA ARG A 25 -16.06 -3.84 10.08
C ARG A 25 -17.17 -3.33 9.16
N GLU A 26 -18.31 -2.90 9.71
CA GLU A 26 -19.39 -2.33 8.91
C GLU A 26 -19.00 -1.01 8.25
N LYS A 27 -18.31 -0.14 9.00
CA LYS A 27 -17.79 1.12 8.45
C LYS A 27 -16.75 0.88 7.35
N LEU A 28 -15.87 -0.11 7.51
CA LEU A 28 -14.91 -0.50 6.49
C LEU A 28 -15.61 -0.98 5.22
N LYS A 29 -16.64 -1.84 5.33
CA LYS A 29 -17.43 -2.24 4.16
C LYS A 29 -18.02 -1.03 3.45
N HIS A 30 -18.63 -0.10 4.18
CA HIS A 30 -19.20 1.11 3.59
C HIS A 30 -18.13 1.97 2.88
N LEU A 31 -16.92 2.08 3.46
CA LEU A 31 -15.80 2.78 2.83
C LEU A 31 -15.37 2.07 1.53
N LEU A 32 -15.20 0.74 1.55
CA LEU A 32 -14.78 -0.05 0.38
C LEU A 32 -15.77 0.04 -0.79
N PHE A 33 -17.07 0.21 -0.50
CA PHE A 33 -18.11 0.37 -1.54
C PHE A 33 -18.41 1.83 -1.88
N SER A 34 -17.71 2.80 -1.27
CA SER A 34 -17.87 4.21 -1.62
C SER A 34 -17.19 4.52 -2.96
N LYS A 35 -17.88 5.25 -3.84
CA LYS A 35 -17.37 5.63 -5.16
C LYS A 35 -16.00 6.31 -5.10
N VAL A 36 -15.80 7.18 -4.09
CA VAL A 36 -14.53 7.91 -3.90
C VAL A 36 -13.38 6.95 -3.59
N TRP A 37 -13.63 5.96 -2.74
CA TRP A 37 -12.63 4.97 -2.33
C TRP A 37 -12.30 3.99 -3.46
N ILE A 38 -13.31 3.61 -4.24
CA ILE A 38 -13.13 2.76 -5.42
C ILE A 38 -12.18 3.43 -6.42
N VAL A 39 -12.33 4.73 -6.68
CA VAL A 39 -11.42 5.47 -7.58
C VAL A 39 -9.98 5.43 -7.07
N ASN A 40 -9.77 5.66 -5.77
CA ASN A 40 -8.44 5.58 -5.16
C ASN A 40 -7.83 4.18 -5.28
N MET A 41 -8.63 3.13 -5.06
CA MET A 41 -8.17 1.75 -5.22
C MET A 41 -7.81 1.41 -6.66
N ILE A 42 -8.63 1.84 -7.63
CA ILE A 42 -8.36 1.62 -9.05
C ILE A 42 -7.02 2.23 -9.44
N GLY A 43 -6.71 3.44 -8.98
CA GLY A 43 -5.42 4.09 -9.25
C GLY A 43 -4.24 3.22 -8.78
N ILE A 44 -4.27 2.77 -7.54
CA ILE A 44 -3.22 1.90 -6.97
C ILE A 44 -3.12 0.58 -7.73
N ILE A 45 -4.25 -0.05 -8.05
CA ILE A 45 -4.31 -1.31 -8.80
C ILE A 45 -3.69 -1.16 -10.19
N ILE A 46 -3.95 -0.06 -10.91
CA ILE A 46 -3.36 0.18 -12.23
C ILE A 46 -1.82 0.21 -12.15
N PHE A 47 -1.25 0.92 -11.16
CA PHE A 47 0.20 0.97 -10.99
C PHE A 47 0.78 -0.39 -10.60
N ILE A 48 0.10 -1.15 -9.74
CA ILE A 48 0.50 -2.52 -9.40
C ILE A 48 0.48 -3.42 -10.64
N LEU A 49 -0.58 -3.37 -11.46
CA LEU A 49 -0.69 -4.17 -12.68
C LEU A 49 0.36 -3.77 -13.73
N TYR A 50 0.69 -2.49 -13.82
CA TYR A 50 1.78 -2.03 -14.68
C TYR A 50 3.11 -2.67 -14.29
N GLU A 51 3.46 -2.67 -13.00
CA GLU A 51 4.71 -3.25 -12.50
C GLU A 51 4.74 -4.79 -12.56
N LEU A 52 3.63 -5.45 -12.24
CA LEU A 52 3.58 -6.93 -12.15
C LEU A 52 3.32 -7.63 -13.48
N ILE A 53 2.61 -6.98 -14.41
CA ILE A 53 2.18 -7.61 -15.66
C ILE A 53 2.87 -6.90 -16.81
N ILE A 54 2.59 -5.62 -17.03
CA ILE A 54 3.02 -4.94 -18.26
C ILE A 54 4.54 -4.92 -18.36
N GLN A 55 5.23 -4.55 -17.28
CA GLN A 55 6.67 -4.41 -17.32
C GLN A 55 7.41 -5.74 -17.57
N PRO A 56 7.21 -6.82 -16.80
CA PRO A 56 7.92 -8.09 -17.05
C PRO A 56 7.51 -8.79 -18.35
N TYR A 57 6.27 -8.60 -18.82
CA TYR A 57 5.80 -9.26 -20.04
C TYR A 57 6.20 -8.52 -21.33
N PHE A 58 6.33 -7.18 -21.29
CA PHE A 58 6.64 -6.36 -22.47
C PHE A 58 8.05 -5.78 -22.48
N ILE A 59 8.68 -5.58 -21.31
CA ILE A 59 10.01 -4.99 -21.19
C ILE A 59 11.00 -6.09 -20.78
N LYS A 60 11.70 -6.65 -21.77
CA LYS A 60 12.74 -7.67 -21.57
C LYS A 60 13.87 -7.18 -20.66
N ASP A 61 14.55 -8.11 -20.00
CA ASP A 61 15.64 -7.95 -19.00
C ASP A 61 16.84 -7.06 -19.36
N ASN A 62 16.88 -6.46 -20.56
CA ASN A 62 17.94 -5.54 -21.00
C ASN A 62 17.65 -4.08 -20.58
N LEU A 63 17.19 -3.89 -19.34
CA LEU A 63 16.98 -2.55 -18.78
C LEU A 63 18.34 -1.86 -18.57
N THR A 64 18.46 -0.64 -19.06
CA THR A 64 19.54 0.28 -18.71
C THR A 64 19.53 0.61 -17.22
N ASN A 65 20.65 1.11 -16.68
CA ASN A 65 20.72 1.51 -15.28
C ASN A 65 19.71 2.61 -14.93
N GLU A 66 19.39 3.48 -15.88
CA GLU A 66 18.39 4.54 -15.72
C GLU A 66 16.97 3.96 -15.63
N GLU A 67 16.62 3.01 -16.49
CA GLU A 67 15.31 2.35 -16.45
C GLU A 67 15.13 1.49 -15.19
N LYS A 68 16.20 0.84 -14.71
CA LYS A 68 16.18 0.14 -13.42
C LYS A 68 15.90 1.09 -12.27
N LYS A 69 16.53 2.27 -12.26
CA LYS A 69 16.27 3.30 -11.24
C LYS A 69 14.83 3.80 -11.30
N ASN A 70 14.33 4.15 -12.49
CA ASN A 70 12.94 4.58 -12.66
C ASN A 70 11.94 3.52 -12.20
N ARG A 71 12.26 2.23 -12.39
CA ARG A 71 11.47 1.12 -11.88
C ARG A 71 11.46 1.07 -10.35
N ASP A 72 12.61 1.21 -9.72
CA ASP A 72 12.69 1.15 -8.25
C ASP A 72 12.04 2.38 -7.61
N ASP A 73 12.10 3.55 -8.26
CA ASP A 73 11.35 4.75 -7.88
C ASP A 73 9.83 4.52 -8.01
N LEU A 74 9.38 3.85 -9.07
CA LEU A 74 7.97 3.48 -9.25
C LEU A 74 7.48 2.50 -8.18
N LYS A 75 8.23 1.43 -7.89
CA LYS A 75 7.92 0.49 -6.81
C LYS A 75 7.82 1.21 -5.47
N THR A 76 8.75 2.12 -5.22
CA THR A 76 8.77 2.94 -4.03
C THR A 76 7.48 3.75 -3.97
N ALA A 77 7.11 4.48 -5.03
CA ALA A 77 5.86 5.24 -5.09
C ALA A 77 4.60 4.37 -4.88
N ILE A 78 4.55 3.15 -5.42
CA ILE A 78 3.45 2.19 -5.20
C ILE A 78 3.34 1.85 -3.71
N VAL A 79 4.46 1.52 -3.06
CA VAL A 79 4.50 1.21 -1.62
C VAL A 79 4.03 2.42 -0.80
N GLY A 80 4.44 3.63 -1.15
CA GLY A 80 4.01 4.86 -0.50
C GLY A 80 2.52 5.13 -0.66
N GLY A 81 1.98 4.91 -1.86
CA GLY A 81 0.56 5.01 -2.14
C GLY A 81 -0.26 4.02 -1.31
N LEU A 82 0.23 2.78 -1.17
CA LEU A 82 -0.39 1.76 -0.31
C LEU A 82 -0.40 2.17 1.16
N PHE A 83 0.72 2.70 1.67
CA PHE A 83 0.81 3.22 3.04
C PHE A 83 -0.15 4.40 3.26
N ALA A 84 -0.18 5.37 2.35
CA ALA A 84 -1.07 6.53 2.43
C ALA A 84 -2.54 6.09 2.42
N HIS A 85 -2.90 5.13 1.57
CA HIS A 85 -4.26 4.60 1.49
C HIS A 85 -4.67 3.91 2.79
N LEU A 86 -3.77 3.11 3.37
CA LEU A 86 -4.00 2.41 4.63
C LEU A 86 -4.12 3.39 5.81
N ILE A 87 -3.28 4.43 5.87
CA ILE A 87 -3.39 5.51 6.85
C ILE A 87 -4.76 6.22 6.72
N ALA A 88 -5.20 6.49 5.49
CA ALA A 88 -6.49 7.13 5.25
C ALA A 88 -7.66 6.25 5.71
N ILE A 89 -7.62 4.93 5.47
CA ILE A 89 -8.65 3.98 5.96
C ILE A 89 -8.69 4.03 7.49
N MET A 90 -7.54 4.05 8.15
CA MET A 90 -7.48 4.08 9.60
C MET A 90 -7.97 5.38 10.22
N ALA A 91 -7.63 6.50 9.59
CA ALA A 91 -8.15 7.82 9.97
C ALA A 91 -9.68 7.83 9.90
N GLU A 92 -10.25 7.30 8.82
CA GLU A 92 -11.70 7.15 8.68
C GLU A 92 -12.30 6.20 9.72
N LEU A 93 -11.62 5.11 10.05
CA LEU A 93 -12.04 4.18 11.10
C LEU A 93 -11.81 4.71 12.52
N LYS A 94 -11.30 5.94 12.68
CA LYS A 94 -10.93 6.55 13.96
C LYS A 94 -9.99 5.64 14.77
N MET A 95 -9.08 4.96 14.09
CA MET A 95 -8.01 4.20 14.72
C MET A 95 -6.86 5.17 14.92
N THR A 96 -6.66 5.69 16.14
CA THR A 96 -5.70 6.76 16.39
C THR A 96 -4.26 6.26 16.53
N ILE A 97 -4.08 5.08 17.12
CA ILE A 97 -2.75 4.52 17.41
C ILE A 97 -2.12 3.90 16.15
N ALA A 98 -2.94 3.31 15.28
CA ALA A 98 -2.44 2.57 14.12
C ALA A 98 -1.76 3.46 13.04
N PRO A 99 -2.31 4.63 12.64
CA PRO A 99 -1.67 5.56 11.69
C PRO A 99 -0.28 6.02 12.11
N PHE A 100 -0.06 6.26 13.42
CA PHE A 100 1.22 6.74 13.94
C PHE A 100 2.34 5.74 13.67
N TRP A 101 2.15 4.47 14.04
CA TRP A 101 3.14 3.42 13.84
C TRP A 101 3.40 3.13 12.35
N ILE A 102 2.36 3.27 11.54
CA ILE A 102 2.47 3.03 10.09
C ILE A 102 3.25 4.13 9.41
N THR A 103 3.00 5.40 9.76
CA THR A 103 3.80 6.51 9.25
C THR A 103 5.25 6.39 9.70
N PHE A 104 5.49 5.99 10.95
CA PHE A 104 6.84 5.76 11.45
C PHE A 104 7.58 4.67 10.66
N ILE A 105 6.93 3.53 10.42
CA ILE A 105 7.48 2.43 9.63
C ILE A 105 7.68 2.86 8.18
N ALA A 106 6.71 3.55 7.57
CA ALA A 106 6.82 4.05 6.21
C ALA A 106 8.07 4.94 6.05
N ILE A 107 8.29 5.89 6.97
CA ILE A 107 9.47 6.76 6.95
C ILE A 107 10.75 5.94 7.17
N TYR A 108 10.78 5.01 8.13
CA TYR A 108 11.93 4.15 8.37
C TYR A 108 12.32 3.34 7.11
N PHE A 109 11.32 2.82 6.41
CA PHE A 109 11.52 2.04 5.18
C PHE A 109 12.06 2.88 4.03
N TYR A 110 11.54 4.10 3.88
CA TYR A 110 11.89 5.03 2.82
C TYR A 110 13.25 5.70 3.01
N ASN A 111 13.65 5.95 4.26
CA ASN A 111 14.91 6.65 4.56
C ASN A 111 16.10 5.70 4.75
N SER A 112 15.85 4.39 4.80
CA SER A 112 16.88 3.33 4.90
C SER A 112 17.07 2.61 3.56
N GLY A 113 16.79 3.28 2.44
CA GLY A 113 16.94 2.80 1.06
C GLY A 113 18.09 3.50 0.37
#